data_AF-A0A8J6HNQ9-F1
#
_entry.id   AF-A0A8J6HNQ9-F1
#
_cell.length_a   1.000
_cell.length_b   1.000
_cell.length_c   1.000
_cell.angle_alpha   90.00
_cell.angle_beta   90.00
_cell.angle_gamma   90.00
#
_symmetry.space_group_name_H-M   'P 1'
#
loop_
_entity.id
_entity.type
_entity.pdbx_description
1 polymer ?
#
loop_
_entity_poly.entity_id
_entity_poly.type
_entity_poly.pdbx_seq_one_letter_code
_entity_poly.pdbx_strand_id
1 'polypeptide(L)'
;MRECLWKLYDSRWCNLKAAGYAIGWFAVTYRTVGIGAVAVTIADLPDDDNMSTWLYSALLVYGFISLAANFLLLVGISKKNDTYLVPYLSISGIEASVEINLLIGGIIFFVRSGRTQILSYFVPCSTVIVGANIYFWLCLMRLFNQFKESFQDDRSTETQESYFKYTSCSWGCHRSDSLDIGI
;
A
#
# COMPACT_ATOMS: atom_id res chain seq x y z
N MET A 1 -20.34 -12.75 -22.52
CA MET A 1 -19.66 -11.44 -22.37
C MET A 1 -19.30 -11.15 -20.90
N ARG A 2 -20.24 -11.32 -19.95
CA ARG A 2 -20.01 -11.12 -18.51
C ARG A 2 -18.95 -12.07 -17.89
N GLU A 3 -18.93 -13.35 -18.28
CA GLU A 3 -17.90 -14.33 -17.83
C GLU A 3 -16.48 -14.04 -18.35
N CYS A 4 -16.37 -13.44 -19.54
CA CYS A 4 -15.07 -13.09 -20.13
C CYS A 4 -14.46 -11.87 -19.41
N LEU A 5 -15.30 -10.89 -19.06
CA LEU A 5 -14.93 -9.77 -18.19
C LEU A 5 -14.53 -10.25 -16.79
N TRP A 6 -15.26 -11.20 -16.22
CA TRP A 6 -14.93 -11.79 -14.92
C TRP A 6 -13.57 -12.52 -14.94
N LYS A 7 -13.28 -13.33 -15.98
CA LYS A 7 -11.97 -13.98 -16.14
C LYS A 7 -10.82 -13.00 -16.37
N LEU A 8 -11.06 -11.91 -17.12
CA LEU A 8 -10.08 -10.84 -17.30
C LEU A 8 -9.82 -10.06 -16.00
N TYR A 9 -10.86 -9.87 -15.19
CA TYR A 9 -10.78 -9.24 -13.89
C TYR A 9 -9.97 -10.11 -12.92
N ASP A 10 -10.30 -11.40 -12.82
CA ASP A 10 -9.64 -12.35 -11.93
C ASP A 10 -8.15 -12.57 -12.29
N SER A 11 -7.83 -12.59 -13.60
CA SER A 11 -6.44 -12.65 -14.09
C SER A 11 -5.63 -11.39 -13.73
N ARG A 12 -6.22 -10.20 -13.89
CA ARG A 12 -5.56 -8.94 -13.48
C ARG A 12 -5.35 -8.90 -11.97
N TRP A 13 -6.32 -9.37 -11.19
CA TRP A 13 -6.25 -9.47 -9.75
C TRP A 13 -5.12 -10.38 -9.25
N CYS A 14 -4.97 -11.57 -9.85
CA CYS A 14 -3.87 -12.47 -9.52
C CYS A 14 -2.49 -11.85 -9.80
N ASN A 15 -2.34 -11.18 -10.96
CA ASN A 15 -1.09 -10.52 -11.32
C ASN A 15 -0.78 -9.32 -10.40
N LEU A 16 -1.80 -8.54 -10.03
CA LEU A 16 -1.64 -7.39 -9.13
C LEU A 16 -1.30 -7.83 -7.71
N LYS A 17 -1.93 -8.90 -7.22
CA LYS A 17 -1.64 -9.50 -5.91
C LYS A 17 -0.21 -10.04 -5.86
N ALA A 18 0.22 -10.76 -6.90
CA ALA A 18 1.58 -11.28 -7.01
C ALA A 18 2.62 -10.15 -7.05
N ALA A 19 2.37 -9.09 -7.83
CA ALA A 19 3.23 -7.91 -7.90
C ALA A 19 3.30 -7.18 -6.55
N GLY A 20 2.16 -6.98 -5.88
CA GLY A 20 2.10 -6.36 -4.56
C GLY A 20 2.87 -7.16 -3.50
N TYR A 21 2.78 -8.49 -3.53
CA TYR A 21 3.58 -9.36 -2.66
C TYR A 21 5.08 -9.27 -2.94
N ALA A 22 5.48 -9.35 -4.21
CA ALA A 22 6.88 -9.27 -4.60
C ALA A 22 7.49 -7.93 -4.14
N ILE A 23 6.76 -6.84 -4.33
CA ILE A 23 7.24 -5.51 -3.96
C ILE A 23 7.24 -5.32 -2.44
N GLY A 24 6.20 -5.79 -1.74
CA GLY A 24 6.16 -5.74 -0.29
C GLY A 24 7.35 -6.48 0.34
N TRP A 25 7.69 -7.67 -0.14
CA TRP A 25 8.84 -8.43 0.35
C TRP A 25 10.19 -7.80 -0.03
N PHE A 26 10.31 -7.28 -1.25
CA PHE A 26 11.51 -6.55 -1.66
C PHE A 26 11.74 -5.32 -0.77
N ALA A 27 10.69 -4.55 -0.51
CA ALA A 27 10.74 -3.37 0.34
C ALA A 27 11.06 -3.71 1.80
N VAL A 28 10.45 -4.76 2.37
CA VAL A 28 10.81 -5.27 3.71
C VAL A 28 12.29 -5.61 3.78
N THR A 29 12.80 -6.39 2.83
CA THR A 29 14.21 -6.82 2.79
C THR A 29 15.15 -5.61 2.71
N TYR A 30 14.88 -4.70 1.77
CA TYR A 30 15.65 -3.47 1.59
C TYR A 30 15.67 -2.60 2.86
N ARG A 31 14.51 -2.41 3.50
CA ARG A 31 14.40 -1.59 4.73
C ARG A 31 15.09 -2.24 5.91
N THR A 32 15.02 -3.56 6.07
CA THR A 32 15.74 -4.28 7.13
C THR A 32 17.25 -4.11 6.98
N VAL A 33 17.78 -4.26 5.77
CA VAL A 33 19.22 -4.03 5.50
C VAL A 33 19.60 -2.59 5.80
N GLY A 34 18.78 -1.61 5.38
CA GLY A 34 19.01 -0.19 5.65
C GLY A 34 19.01 0.15 7.15
N ILE A 35 18.07 -0.38 7.92
CA ILE A 35 18.02 -0.24 9.38
C ILE A 35 19.28 -0.83 10.03
N GLY A 36 19.70 -2.02 9.61
CA GLY A 36 20.93 -2.65 10.09
C GLY A 36 22.16 -1.78 9.82
N ALA A 37 22.28 -1.24 8.60
CA ALA A 37 23.38 -0.35 8.25
C ALA A 37 23.38 0.93 9.10
N VAL A 38 22.23 1.60 9.26
CA VAL A 38 22.11 2.81 10.09
C VAL A 38 22.42 2.50 11.56
N ALA A 39 21.97 1.36 12.09
CA ALA A 39 22.25 0.96 13.46
C ALA A 39 23.75 0.73 13.70
N VAL A 40 24.46 0.11 12.76
CA VAL A 40 25.93 -0.02 12.81
C VAL A 40 26.59 1.34 12.74
N THR A 41 26.16 2.22 11.83
CA THR A 41 26.71 3.59 11.76
C THR A 41 26.54 4.35 13.07
N ILE A 42 25.39 4.23 13.75
CA ILE A 42 25.17 4.86 15.06
C ILE A 42 26.13 4.30 16.12
N ALA A 43 26.35 2.99 16.13
CA ALA A 43 27.24 2.34 17.09
C ALA A 43 28.72 2.75 16.90
N ASP A 44 29.11 3.12 15.69
CA ASP A 44 30.47 3.55 15.35
C ASP A 44 30.69 5.07 15.49
N LEU A 45 29.65 5.85 15.80
CA LEU A 45 29.80 7.29 15.99
C LEU A 45 30.54 7.62 17.30
N PRO A 46 31.41 8.64 17.30
CA PRO A 46 31.98 9.15 18.54
C PRO A 46 30.90 9.80 19.40
N ASP A 47 30.96 9.56 20.71
CA ASP A 47 29.98 10.02 21.71
C ASP A 47 29.74 11.55 21.71
N ASP A 48 30.69 12.33 21.17
CA ASP A 48 30.64 13.79 21.15
C ASP A 48 29.89 14.37 19.93
N ASP A 49 29.59 13.58 18.90
CA ASP A 49 28.90 14.04 17.69
C ASP A 49 27.37 13.98 17.84
N ASN A 50 26.86 14.92 18.63
CA ASN A 50 25.44 15.04 18.95
C ASN A 50 24.55 15.27 17.71
N MET A 51 25.05 16.01 16.70
CA MET A 51 24.25 16.34 15.51
C MET A 51 24.08 15.14 14.59
N SER A 52 25.16 14.40 14.33
CA SER A 52 25.10 13.16 13.55
C SER A 52 24.26 12.10 14.28
N THR A 53 24.48 11.94 15.58
CA THR A 53 23.74 10.96 16.41
C THR A 53 22.22 11.20 16.35
N TRP A 54 21.77 12.46 16.44
CA TRP A 54 20.36 12.80 16.32
C TRP A 54 19.81 12.50 14.92
N LEU A 55 20.54 12.87 13.87
CA LEU A 55 20.14 12.63 12.48
C LEU A 55 19.99 11.14 12.18
N TYR A 56 20.99 10.32 12.52
CA TYR A 56 20.95 8.89 12.29
C TYR A 56 19.88 8.20 13.16
N SER A 57 19.66 8.66 14.38
CA SER A 57 18.55 8.17 15.22
C SER A 57 17.19 8.47 14.61
N ALA A 58 16.99 9.66 14.04
CA ALA A 58 15.76 10.02 13.32
C ALA A 58 15.56 9.14 12.07
N LEU A 59 16.63 8.87 11.31
CA LEU A 59 16.60 7.95 10.17
C LEU A 59 16.25 6.52 10.59
N LEU A 60 16.76 6.06 11.74
CA LEU A 60 16.46 4.75 12.29
C LEU A 60 14.99 4.60 12.65
N VAL A 61 14.42 5.59 13.36
CA VAL A 61 12.98 5.63 13.72
C VAL A 61 12.11 5.62 12.47
N TYR A 62 12.44 6.46 11.48
CA TYR A 62 11.76 6.46 10.19
C TYR A 62 11.86 5.11 9.47
N GLY A 63 13.04 4.47 9.51
CA GLY A 63 13.26 3.14 8.97
C GLY A 63 12.28 2.12 9.55
N PHE A 64 12.12 2.08 10.87
CA PHE A 64 11.16 1.20 11.53
C PHE A 64 9.70 1.52 11.18
N ILE A 65 9.31 2.80 11.12
CA ILE A 65 7.96 3.21 10.72
C ILE A 65 7.66 2.73 9.29
N SER A 66 8.59 2.95 8.36
CA SER A 66 8.44 2.52 6.97
C SER A 66 8.44 1.00 6.84
N LEU A 67 9.25 0.28 7.62
CA LEU A 67 9.23 -1.19 7.67
C LEU A 67 7.86 -1.71 8.14
N ALA A 68 7.31 -1.14 9.21
CA ALA A 68 5.98 -1.49 9.71
C ALA A 68 4.89 -1.24 8.64
N ALA A 69 4.98 -0.13 7.91
CA ALA A 69 4.09 0.16 6.79
C ALA A 69 4.12 -0.92 5.71
N ASN A 70 5.31 -1.40 5.34
CA ASN A 70 5.48 -2.47 4.36
C ASN A 70 4.92 -3.81 4.85
N PHE A 71 5.02 -4.12 6.15
CA PHE A 71 4.32 -5.27 6.72
C PHE A 71 2.79 -5.11 6.66
N LEU A 72 2.26 -3.90 6.91
CA LEU A 72 0.83 -3.63 6.79
C LEU A 72 0.32 -3.80 5.35
N LEU A 73 1.12 -3.45 4.33
CA LEU A 73 0.83 -3.78 2.93
C LEU A 73 0.68 -5.31 2.75
N LEU A 74 1.65 -6.10 3.19
CA LEU A 74 1.62 -7.56 3.07
C LEU A 74 0.41 -8.17 3.80
N VAL A 75 0.12 -7.69 5.01
CA VAL A 75 -1.06 -8.11 5.78
C VAL A 75 -2.34 -7.70 5.08
N GLY A 76 -2.43 -6.49 4.53
CA GLY A 76 -3.60 -6.00 3.79
C GLY A 76 -3.89 -6.83 2.54
N ILE A 77 -2.86 -7.20 1.78
CA ILE A 77 -2.97 -8.08 0.61
C ILE A 77 -3.37 -9.50 1.04
N SER A 78 -2.79 -10.01 2.14
CA SER A 78 -3.09 -11.36 2.66
C SER A 78 -4.51 -11.49 3.19
N LYS A 79 -4.89 -10.57 4.08
CA LYS A 79 -6.19 -10.53 4.73
C LYS A 79 -7.29 -9.93 3.87
N LYS A 80 -6.97 -9.46 2.65
CA LYS A 80 -7.94 -8.83 1.76
C LYS A 80 -8.69 -7.71 2.52
N ASN A 81 -7.95 -6.77 3.12
CA ASN A 81 -8.55 -5.70 3.91
C ASN A 81 -7.82 -4.38 3.63
N ASP A 82 -8.59 -3.41 3.15
CA ASP A 82 -8.16 -2.08 2.74
C ASP A 82 -7.66 -1.23 3.90
N THR A 83 -8.17 -1.45 5.11
CA THR A 83 -7.75 -0.69 6.31
C THR A 83 -6.24 -0.79 6.58
N TYR A 84 -5.62 -1.93 6.26
CA TYR A 84 -4.17 -2.13 6.41
C TYR A 84 -3.34 -1.51 5.27
N LEU A 85 -3.96 -1.21 4.13
CA LEU A 85 -3.29 -0.56 3.00
C LEU A 85 -3.18 0.96 3.20
N VAL A 86 -4.09 1.57 3.97
CA VAL A 86 -4.11 3.03 4.22
C VAL A 86 -2.80 3.52 4.84
N PRO A 87 -2.28 2.94 5.95
CA PRO A 87 -1.02 3.40 6.54
C PRO A 87 0.17 3.30 5.58
N TYR A 88 0.21 2.24 4.76
CA TYR A 88 1.24 2.07 3.74
C TYR A 88 1.18 3.16 2.67
N LEU A 89 -0.01 3.45 2.13
CA LEU A 89 -0.20 4.50 1.13
C LEU A 89 0.14 5.89 1.68
N SER A 90 -0.22 6.17 2.95
CA SER A 90 0.12 7.42 3.61
C SER A 90 1.63 7.59 3.76
N ILE A 91 2.33 6.57 4.26
CA ILE A 91 3.78 6.61 4.42
C ILE A 91 4.46 6.74 3.06
N SER A 92 4.10 5.91 2.09
CA SER A 92 4.66 5.99 0.73
C SER A 92 4.41 7.35 0.06
N GLY A 93 3.25 7.98 0.30
CA GLY A 93 2.96 9.34 -0.18
C GLY A 93 3.82 10.42 0.49
N ILE A 94 4.13 10.28 1.78
CA ILE A 94 5.08 11.15 2.48
C ILE A 94 6.48 10.97 1.90
N GLU A 95 6.92 9.73 1.66
CA GLU A 95 8.23 9.43 1.06
C GLU A 95 8.36 10.08 -0.33
N ALA A 96 7.35 9.92 -1.19
CA ALA A 96 7.32 10.58 -2.50
C ALA A 96 7.37 12.11 -2.37
N SER A 97 6.68 12.69 -1.39
CA SER A 97 6.71 14.14 -1.13
C SER A 97 8.10 14.61 -0.68
N VAL A 98 8.78 13.85 0.18
CA VAL A 98 10.14 14.15 0.62
C VAL A 98 11.11 14.09 -0.56
N GLU A 99 11.01 13.08 -1.43
CA GLU A 99 11.85 12.97 -2.62
C GLU A 99 11.69 14.15 -3.59
N ILE A 100 10.45 14.63 -3.80
CA ILE A 100 10.19 15.83 -4.60
C ILE A 100 10.85 17.06 -3.97
N ASN A 101 10.74 17.22 -2.65
CA ASN A 101 11.38 18.35 -1.94
C ASN A 101 12.91 18.28 -2.02
N LEU A 102 13.50 17.08 -1.91
CA LEU A 102 14.93 16.87 -2.08
C LEU A 102 15.40 17.18 -3.51
N LEU A 103 14.62 16.80 -4.52
CA LEU A 103 14.88 17.15 -5.91
C LEU A 103 14.90 18.67 -6.10
N ILE A 104 13.85 19.37 -5.66
CA ILE A 104 13.75 20.83 -5.78
C ILE A 104 14.89 21.51 -5.01
N GLY A 105 15.15 21.10 -3.77
CA GLY A 105 16.23 21.62 -2.94
C GLY A 105 17.60 21.41 -3.57
N GLY A 106 17.86 20.22 -4.12
CA GLY A 106 19.08 19.90 -4.84
C GLY A 106 19.27 20.78 -6.08
N ILE A 107 18.21 21.00 -6.86
CA ILE A 107 18.25 21.90 -8.03
C ILE A 107 18.66 23.30 -7.59
N ILE A 108 17.98 23.88 -6.61
CA ILE A 108 18.26 25.23 -6.11
C ILE A 108 19.71 25.33 -5.61
N PHE A 109 20.16 24.33 -4.85
CA PHE A 109 21.52 24.28 -4.32
C PHE A 109 22.58 24.24 -5.41
N PHE A 110 22.44 23.35 -6.40
CA PHE A 110 23.44 23.21 -7.47
C PHE A 110 23.45 24.41 -8.42
N VAL A 111 22.29 25.03 -8.68
CA VAL A 111 22.19 26.29 -9.42
C VAL A 111 22.94 27.39 -8.68
N ARG A 112 22.69 27.57 -7.38
CA ARG A 112 23.33 28.62 -6.57
C ARG A 112 24.83 28.39 -6.39
N SER A 113 25.26 27.14 -6.35
CA SER A 113 26.67 26.75 -6.21
C SER A 113 27.45 26.81 -7.53
N GLY A 114 26.80 27.16 -8.65
CA GLY A 114 27.46 27.25 -9.96
C GLY A 114 27.92 25.91 -10.55
N ARG A 115 27.46 24.77 -10.01
CA ARG A 115 27.89 23.42 -10.43
C ARG A 115 27.00 22.88 -11.54
N THR A 116 26.94 23.61 -12.65
CA THR A 116 26.03 23.34 -13.78
C THR A 116 26.23 21.98 -14.44
N GLN A 117 27.46 21.46 -14.49
CA GLN A 117 27.75 20.12 -15.03
C GLN A 117 27.13 19.00 -14.16
N ILE A 118 27.18 19.13 -12.84
CA ILE A 118 26.55 18.14 -11.94
C ILE A 118 25.04 18.24 -12.05
N LEU A 119 24.50 19.46 -12.12
CA LEU A 119 23.08 19.70 -12.29
C LEU A 119 22.50 19.03 -13.55
N SER A 120 23.23 19.06 -14.68
CA SER A 120 22.76 18.44 -15.93
C SER A 120 22.61 16.91 -15.86
N TYR A 121 23.34 16.24 -14.97
CA TYR A 121 23.14 14.81 -14.70
C TYR A 121 22.14 14.57 -13.57
N PHE A 122 22.17 15.40 -12.53
CA PHE A 122 21.31 15.27 -11.35
C PHE A 122 19.82 15.38 -11.71
N VAL A 123 19.45 16.38 -12.51
CA VAL A 123 18.04 16.64 -12.88
C VAL A 123 17.40 15.45 -13.60
N PRO A 124 17.93 14.95 -14.73
CA PRO A 124 17.29 13.84 -15.45
C PRO A 124 17.27 12.56 -14.62
N CYS A 125 18.37 12.19 -13.95
CA CYS A 125 18.43 10.98 -13.13
C CYS A 125 17.42 11.02 -11.98
N SER A 126 17.38 12.13 -11.24
CA SER A 126 16.46 12.26 -10.10
C SER A 126 15.01 12.34 -10.56
N THR A 127 14.72 12.99 -11.69
CA THR A 127 13.36 13.04 -12.26
C THR A 127 12.87 11.65 -12.67
N VAL A 128 13.73 10.81 -13.24
CA VAL A 128 13.38 9.41 -13.58
C VAL A 128 13.08 8.60 -12.33
N ILE A 129 13.91 8.73 -11.27
CA ILE A 129 13.72 8.01 -10.01
C ILE A 129 12.41 8.43 -9.34
N VAL A 130 12.21 9.74 -9.16
CA VAL A 130 10.98 10.31 -8.57
C VAL A 130 9.76 9.91 -9.41
N GLY A 131 9.86 10.00 -10.74
CA GLY A 131 8.80 9.59 -11.66
C GLY A 131 8.43 8.12 -11.53
N ALA A 132 9.41 7.24 -11.40
CA ALA A 132 9.18 5.80 -11.17
C ALA A 132 8.49 5.54 -9.82
N ASN A 133 8.93 6.23 -8.75
CA ASN A 133 8.31 6.11 -7.43
C ASN A 133 6.87 6.63 -7.40
N ILE A 134 6.60 7.80 -8.01
CA ILE A 134 5.24 8.35 -8.12
C ILE A 134 4.35 7.43 -8.95
N TYR A 135 4.84 6.94 -10.09
CA TYR A 135 4.10 6.00 -10.94
C TYR A 135 3.73 4.75 -10.15
N PHE A 136 4.68 4.19 -9.41
CA PHE A 136 4.46 3.03 -8.58
C PHE A 136 3.43 3.29 -7.47
N TRP A 137 3.52 4.43 -6.78
CA TRP A 137 2.54 4.86 -5.79
C TRP A 137 1.12 5.00 -6.38
N LEU A 138 0.99 5.57 -7.58
CA LEU A 138 -0.30 5.66 -8.29
C LEU A 138 -0.85 4.28 -8.66
N CYS A 139 0.00 3.33 -9.04
CA CYS A 139 -0.41 1.94 -9.29
C CYS A 139 -0.94 1.28 -8.02
N LEU A 140 -0.31 1.50 -6.87
CA LEU A 140 -0.78 1.01 -5.57
C LEU A 140 -2.10 1.67 -5.15
N MET A 141 -2.27 2.97 -5.38
CA MET A 141 -3.54 3.68 -5.16
C MET A 141 -4.67 3.09 -6.02
N ARG A 142 -4.39 2.74 -7.29
CA ARG A 142 -5.38 2.07 -8.15
C ARG A 142 -5.73 0.69 -7.64
N LEU A 143 -4.74 -0.09 -7.22
CA LEU A 143 -4.95 -1.40 -6.57
C LEU A 143 -5.83 -1.25 -5.32
N PHE A 144 -5.56 -0.25 -4.49
CA PHE A 144 -6.37 0.05 -3.31
C PHE A 144 -7.82 0.41 -3.64
N ASN A 145 -8.04 1.26 -4.63
CA ASN A 145 -9.40 1.61 -5.06
C ASN A 145 -10.16 0.39 -5.60
N GLN A 146 -9.48 -0.50 -6.34
CA GLN A 146 -10.06 -1.76 -6.79
C GLN A 146 -10.40 -2.70 -5.62
N PHE A 147 -9.52 -2.79 -4.62
CA PHE A 147 -9.81 -3.52 -3.39
C PHE A 147 -11.08 -2.96 -2.72
N LYS A 148 -11.15 -1.64 -2.53
CA LYS A 148 -12.29 -0.97 -1.91
C LYS A 148 -13.60 -1.22 -2.67
N GLU A 149 -13.59 -1.14 -4.00
CA GLU A 149 -14.75 -1.40 -4.85
C GLU A 149 -15.21 -2.86 -4.76
N SER A 150 -14.27 -3.82 -4.85
CA SER A 150 -14.59 -5.25 -4.75
C SER A 150 -15.20 -5.65 -3.39
N PHE A 151 -14.75 -5.04 -2.29
CA PHE A 151 -15.33 -5.31 -0.96
C PHE A 151 -16.69 -4.67 -0.75
N GLN A 152 -16.95 -3.52 -1.38
CA GLN A 152 -18.29 -2.92 -1.34
C GLN A 152 -19.30 -3.79 -2.09
N ASP A 153 -18.90 -4.36 -3.23
CA ASP A 153 -19.73 -5.32 -3.98
C ASP A 153 -19.97 -6.61 -3.17
N ASP A 154 -18.94 -7.24 -2.58
CA ASP A 154 -19.10 -8.46 -1.78
C ASP A 154 -20.00 -8.24 -0.55
N ARG A 155 -19.86 -7.12 0.18
CA ARG A 155 -20.78 -6.79 1.28
C ARG A 155 -22.21 -6.56 0.81
N SER A 156 -22.39 -5.87 -0.32
CA SER A 156 -23.74 -5.64 -0.86
C SER A 156 -24.41 -6.96 -1.26
N THR A 157 -23.63 -7.90 -1.79
CA THR A 157 -24.10 -9.23 -2.21
C THR A 157 -24.39 -10.13 -1.00
N GLU A 158 -23.55 -10.14 0.04
CA GLU A 158 -23.83 -10.83 1.31
C GLU A 158 -25.05 -10.23 2.03
N THR A 159 -25.23 -8.91 1.99
CA THR A 159 -26.40 -8.26 2.57
C THR A 159 -27.66 -8.62 1.78
N GLN A 160 -27.57 -8.72 0.46
CA GLN A 160 -28.70 -9.08 -0.40
C GLN A 160 -29.05 -10.58 -0.30
N GLU A 161 -28.06 -11.47 -0.20
CA GLU A 161 -28.26 -12.91 0.06
C GLU A 161 -28.79 -13.18 1.46
N SER A 162 -28.34 -12.43 2.47
CA SER A 162 -28.91 -12.52 3.82
C SER A 162 -30.35 -11.98 3.87
N TYR A 163 -30.67 -10.87 3.18
CA TYR A 163 -32.05 -10.42 3.00
C TYR A 163 -32.92 -11.42 2.21
N PHE A 164 -32.37 -12.09 1.19
CA PHE A 164 -33.06 -13.14 0.44
C PHE A 164 -33.26 -14.41 1.28
N LYS A 165 -32.31 -14.77 2.14
CA LYS A 165 -32.47 -15.87 3.12
C LYS A 165 -33.50 -15.54 4.19
N TYR A 166 -33.54 -14.30 4.68
CA TYR A 166 -34.54 -13.88 5.67
C TYR A 166 -35.95 -13.74 5.06
N THR A 167 -36.08 -13.34 3.80
CA THR A 167 -37.39 -13.28 3.11
C THR A 167 -37.88 -14.64 2.61
N SER A 168 -36.97 -15.56 2.23
CA SER A 168 -37.34 -16.94 1.85
C SER A 168 -37.69 -17.84 3.04
N CYS A 169 -37.25 -17.51 4.26
CA CYS A 169 -37.72 -18.18 5.49
C CYS A 169 -38.98 -17.54 6.13
N SER A 170 -39.49 -16.40 5.64
CA SER A 170 -40.68 -15.75 6.24
C SER A 170 -41.96 -15.83 5.40
N TRP A 171 -41.95 -16.52 4.25
CA TRP A 171 -43.13 -16.69 3.38
C TRP A 171 -43.55 -18.17 3.16
N GLY A 172 -42.92 -19.12 3.86
CA GLY A 172 -43.16 -20.56 3.69
C GLY A 172 -44.04 -21.26 4.72
N CYS A 173 -44.54 -20.58 5.76
CA CYS A 173 -45.39 -21.20 6.79
C CYS A 173 -46.56 -20.29 7.19
N HIS A 174 -47.47 -19.99 6.27
CA HIS A 174 -48.85 -19.64 6.65
C HIS A 174 -49.80 -19.84 5.46
N ARG A 175 -50.88 -20.59 5.72
CA ARG A 175 -51.95 -21.14 4.85
C ARG A 175 -51.62 -22.50 4.23
N SER A 176 -52.41 -23.56 4.42
CA SER A 176 -53.85 -23.64 4.67
C SER A 176 -54.21 -24.85 5.54
N ASP A 177 -55.10 -24.63 6.50
CA ASP A 177 -55.91 -25.65 7.13
C ASP A 177 -56.71 -26.46 6.08
N SER A 178 -56.89 -27.75 6.33
CA SER A 178 -58.14 -28.44 6.06
C SER A 178 -58.28 -29.65 6.98
N LEU A 179 -59.33 -29.62 7.79
CA LEU A 179 -60.02 -30.75 8.41
C LEU A 179 -59.88 -32.05 7.61
N ASP A 180 -59.62 -33.16 8.29
CA ASP A 180 -60.53 -34.30 8.16
C ASP A 180 -60.56 -35.18 9.42
N ILE A 181 -61.79 -35.57 9.72
CA ILE A 181 -62.28 -36.30 10.90
C ILE A 181 -62.22 -37.80 10.62
N GLY A 182 -61.78 -38.59 11.61
CA GLY A 182 -62.26 -39.94 11.95
C GLY A 182 -62.22 -41.06 10.90
N ILE A 183 -61.49 -42.14 11.22
CA ILE A 183 -61.99 -43.46 11.66
C ILE A 183 -60.91 -44.09 12.55
#